data_AF-A0A2A5H8F2-F1
#
_entry.id   AF-A0A2A5H8F2-F1
#
_cell.length_a   1.000
_cell.length_b   1.000
_cell.length_c   1.000
_cell.angle_alpha   90.00
_cell.angle_beta   90.00
_cell.angle_gamma   90.00
#
_symmetry.space_group_name_H-M   'P 1'
#
loop_
_entity.id
_entity.type
_entity.pdbx_description
1 polymer ?
#
loop_
_entity_poly.entity_id
_entity_poly.type
_entity_poly.pdbx_seq_one_letter_code
_entity_poly.pdbx_strand_id
1 'polypeptide(L)'
;MILPLICSVVAVIWQLGSLSLMGFGIDPMSILVPFLVFAIGVSHGVQMISSWMGEILYGEEETDVNKPVMPVTAETQGVDGNEAARRTFRRLVVPGSLALISDTIGFLTVLLIAIGIIQEMAITASLGVALIIFSNLILLPILLSFVKFKDVDAYRENRQKGEDKLDGIWRSLSTLTTRKRAVPVLLISVVLAGWGLYKGSDLQIGDLQSGVPELREDARYNVDSRVITSKFAIGVDVLSVIVAAPQDACI
;
A
#
# COMPACT_ATOMS: atom_id res chain seq x y z
N MET A 1 -13.96 1.82 13.47
CA MET A 1 -13.52 2.05 12.07
C MET A 1 -12.95 3.44 11.81
N ILE A 2 -13.27 4.48 12.60
CA ILE A 2 -12.74 5.84 12.41
C ILE A 2 -11.31 6.01 12.97
N LEU A 3 -10.97 5.31 14.06
CA LEU A 3 -9.66 5.32 14.70
C LEU A 3 -8.43 5.07 13.79
N PRO A 4 -8.40 4.02 12.94
CA PRO A 4 -7.25 3.73 12.07
C PRO A 4 -7.13 4.76 10.95
N LEU A 5 -8.25 5.34 10.53
CA LEU A 5 -8.34 6.43 9.55
C LEU A 5 -7.69 7.70 10.10
N ILE A 6 -8.05 8.09 11.32
CA ILE A 6 -7.42 9.25 12.00
C ILE A 6 -5.92 9.01 12.17
N CYS A 7 -5.53 7.82 12.65
CA CYS A 7 -4.12 7.49 12.86
C CYS A 7 -3.30 7.56 11.55
N SER A 8 -3.88 7.07 10.44
CA SER A 8 -3.25 7.11 9.12
C SER A 8 -3.17 8.53 8.57
N VAL A 9 -4.20 9.36 8.76
CA VAL A 9 -4.16 10.78 8.37
C VAL A 9 -3.09 11.53 9.16
N VAL A 10 -2.99 11.30 10.47
CA VAL A 10 -1.94 11.90 11.31
C VAL A 10 -0.55 11.50 10.80
N ALA A 11 -0.37 10.22 10.44
CA ALA A 11 0.89 9.74 9.87
C ALA A 11 1.26 10.48 8.56
N VAL A 12 0.29 10.69 7.67
CA VAL A 12 0.49 11.44 6.42
C VAL A 12 0.80 12.91 6.69
N ILE A 13 0.11 13.55 7.64
CA ILE A 13 0.41 14.94 8.02
C ILE A 13 1.85 15.04 8.55
N TRP A 14 2.28 14.09 9.40
CA TRP A 14 3.65 14.03 9.89
C TRP A 14 4.66 13.76 8.77
N GLN A 15 4.29 12.95 7.78
CA GLN A 15 5.12 12.69 6.62
C GLN A 15 5.33 13.97 5.82
N LEU A 16 4.25 14.66 5.43
CA LEU A 16 4.33 15.91 4.68
C LEU A 16 5.09 17.00 5.47
N GLY A 17 4.86 17.09 6.78
CA GLY A 17 5.60 17.99 7.67
C GLY A 17 7.09 17.65 7.69
N SER A 18 7.45 16.39 7.85
CA SER A 18 8.85 15.95 7.88
C SER A 18 9.56 16.15 6.54
N LEU A 19 8.88 15.99 5.41
CA LEU A 19 9.43 16.31 4.09
C LEU A 19 9.74 17.79 3.94
N SER A 20 8.80 18.65 4.34
CA SER A 20 8.99 20.10 4.28
C SER A 20 10.18 20.57 5.12
N LEU A 21 10.42 19.93 6.27
CA LEU A 21 11.58 20.22 7.13
C LEU A 21 12.91 19.79 6.52
N MET A 22 12.91 18.77 5.66
CA MET A 22 14.09 18.30 4.94
C MET A 22 14.36 19.09 3.64
N GLY A 23 13.51 20.07 3.31
CA GLY A 23 13.65 20.90 2.11
C GLY A 23 13.18 20.23 0.82
N PHE A 24 12.51 19.07 0.90
CA PHE A 24 11.92 18.43 -0.26
C PHE A 24 10.58 19.08 -0.62
N GLY A 25 10.38 19.35 -1.91
CA GLY A 25 9.11 19.81 -2.46
C GLY A 25 8.13 18.65 -2.71
N ILE A 26 6.86 19.00 -2.95
CA ILE A 26 5.89 18.05 -3.50
C ILE A 26 5.83 18.29 -5.01
N ASP A 27 6.25 17.29 -5.76
CA ASP A 27 6.14 17.21 -7.21
C ASP A 27 4.78 16.56 -7.56
N PRO A 28 4.09 16.97 -8.64
CA PRO A 28 2.92 16.27 -9.16
C PRO A 28 3.04 14.73 -9.22
N MET A 29 4.23 14.19 -9.50
CA MET A 29 4.47 12.74 -9.51
C MET A 29 4.62 12.16 -8.10
N SER A 30 5.15 12.94 -7.14
CA SER A 30 5.34 12.50 -5.76
C SER A 30 4.08 12.57 -4.91
N ILE A 31 2.99 13.18 -5.41
CA ILE A 31 1.66 13.17 -4.73
C ILE A 31 1.09 11.75 -4.53
N LEU A 32 1.55 10.78 -5.33
CA LEU A 32 1.15 9.38 -5.19
C LEU A 32 1.71 8.72 -3.93
N VAL A 33 2.84 9.20 -3.41
CA VAL A 33 3.52 8.57 -2.28
C VAL A 33 2.76 8.76 -0.97
N PRO A 34 2.27 9.96 -0.60
CA PRO A 34 1.39 10.13 0.56
C PRO A 34 0.14 9.25 0.51
N PHE A 35 -0.45 9.07 -0.68
CA PHE A 35 -1.60 8.19 -0.87
C PHE A 35 -1.25 6.71 -0.63
N LEU A 36 -0.10 6.26 -1.14
CA LEU A 36 0.40 4.91 -0.90
C LEU A 36 0.64 4.65 0.60
N VAL A 37 1.31 5.58 1.27
CA VAL A 37 1.58 5.51 2.72
C VAL A 37 0.27 5.51 3.50
N PHE A 38 -0.70 6.36 3.12
CA PHE A 38 -2.03 6.33 3.71
C PHE A 38 -2.71 4.95 3.57
N ALA A 39 -2.68 4.35 2.38
CA ALA A 39 -3.30 3.05 2.12
C ALA A 39 -2.65 1.92 2.94
N ILE A 40 -1.31 1.89 3.01
CA ILE A 40 -0.56 0.96 3.86
C ILE A 40 -0.94 1.16 5.33
N GLY A 41 -1.00 2.42 5.78
CA GLY A 41 -1.39 2.79 7.13
C GLY A 41 -2.80 2.30 7.49
N VAL A 42 -3.79 2.54 6.62
CA VAL A 42 -5.16 2.09 6.88
C VAL A 42 -5.22 0.56 6.94
N SER A 43 -4.53 -0.14 6.05
CA SER A 43 -4.49 -1.61 6.02
C SER A 43 -3.98 -2.20 7.34
N HIS A 44 -2.81 -1.77 7.81
CA HIS A 44 -2.25 -2.22 9.08
C HIS A 44 -3.07 -1.78 10.30
N GLY A 45 -3.63 -0.57 10.26
CA GLY A 45 -4.50 -0.09 11.33
C GLY A 45 -5.80 -0.89 11.46
N VAL A 46 -6.41 -1.26 10.32
CA VAL A 46 -7.61 -2.12 10.28
C VAL A 46 -7.27 -3.53 10.75
N GLN A 47 -6.12 -4.08 10.37
CA GLN A 47 -5.65 -5.39 10.85
C GLN A 47 -5.49 -5.39 12.38
N MET A 48 -4.89 -4.34 12.94
CA MET A 48 -4.71 -4.21 14.39
C MET A 48 -6.04 -4.09 15.13
N ILE A 49 -6.96 -3.26 14.64
CA ILE A 49 -8.28 -3.12 15.26
C ILE A 49 -9.11 -4.40 15.15
N SER A 50 -9.03 -5.08 14.01
CA SER A 50 -9.77 -6.33 13.79
C SER A 50 -9.29 -7.42 14.75
N SER A 51 -7.97 -7.49 14.98
CA SER A 51 -7.37 -8.43 15.94
C SER A 51 -7.71 -8.06 17.38
N TRP A 52 -7.60 -6.78 17.74
CA TRP A 52 -8.00 -6.26 19.05
C TRP A 52 -9.48 -6.49 19.36
N MET A 53 -10.34 -6.31 18.37
CA MET A 53 -11.77 -6.61 18.50
C MET A 53 -12.01 -8.11 18.68
N GLY A 54 -11.21 -8.97 18.06
CA GLY A 54 -11.23 -10.41 18.28
C GLY A 54 -10.90 -10.77 19.74
N GLU A 55 -9.86 -10.17 20.32
CA GLU A 55 -9.48 -10.34 21.73
C GLU A 55 -10.61 -9.88 22.69
N ILE A 56 -11.27 -8.76 22.40
CA ILE A 56 -12.38 -8.27 23.25
C ILE A 56 -13.63 -9.13 23.15
N LEU A 57 -13.94 -9.66 21.97
CA LEU A 57 -15.19 -10.39 21.76
C LEU A 57 -15.07 -11.88 22.11
N TYR A 58 -13.93 -12.48 21.78
CA TYR A 58 -13.70 -13.92 21.83
C TYR A 58 -12.56 -14.30 22.78
N GLY A 59 -11.87 -13.32 23.39
CA GLY A 59 -10.86 -13.60 24.41
C GLY A 59 -9.86 -14.64 23.95
N GLU A 60 -9.32 -14.51 22.73
CA GLU A 60 -8.45 -15.52 22.13
C GLU A 60 -7.34 -15.85 23.13
N GLU A 61 -7.43 -17.07 23.69
CA GLU A 61 -6.46 -17.60 24.61
C GLU A 61 -5.17 -17.78 23.81
N GLU A 62 -4.10 -17.18 24.34
CA GLU A 62 -2.70 -17.38 23.96
C GLU A 62 -2.50 -18.64 23.10
N THR A 63 -2.21 -18.44 21.81
CA THR A 63 -1.82 -19.52 20.88
C THR A 63 -0.54 -20.20 21.39
N ASP A 64 -0.71 -21.10 22.34
CA ASP A 64 0.18 -22.22 22.54
C ASP A 64 0.19 -23.01 21.23
N VAL A 65 1.36 -23.13 20.61
CA VAL A 65 1.57 -23.80 19.32
C VAL A 65 1.10 -25.27 19.35
N ASN A 66 0.88 -25.82 20.55
CA ASN A 66 0.39 -27.19 20.77
C ASN A 66 -1.13 -27.31 20.94
N LYS A 67 -1.90 -26.21 21.03
CA LYS A 67 -3.36 -26.28 21.13
C LYS A 67 -3.99 -26.19 19.73
N PRO A 68 -4.97 -27.07 19.40
CA PRO A 68 -5.69 -26.97 18.14
C PRO A 68 -6.45 -25.65 18.09
N VAL A 69 -6.51 -25.03 16.90
CA VAL A 69 -7.39 -23.88 16.63
C VAL A 69 -8.84 -24.34 16.85
N MET A 70 -9.36 -24.14 18.05
CA MET A 70 -10.74 -24.51 18.37
C MET A 70 -11.68 -23.42 17.82
N PRO A 71 -12.82 -23.80 17.21
CA PRO A 71 -13.85 -22.84 16.85
C PRO A 71 -14.33 -22.12 18.12
N VAL A 72 -14.64 -20.83 17.99
CA VAL A 72 -15.14 -19.94 19.07
C VAL A 72 -16.13 -20.70 19.95
N THR A 73 -15.65 -21.20 21.10
CA THR A 73 -16.48 -21.92 22.06
C THR A 73 -17.39 -20.92 22.75
N ALA A 74 -18.64 -21.31 23.02
CA ALA A 74 -19.70 -20.48 23.58
C ALA A 74 -19.38 -19.83 24.96
N GLU A 75 -18.24 -20.16 25.58
CA GLU A 75 -17.83 -19.74 26.93
C GLU A 75 -16.57 -18.87 26.96
N THR A 76 -16.06 -18.35 25.84
CA THR A 76 -14.91 -17.43 25.89
C THR A 76 -15.31 -16.07 26.45
N GLN A 77 -14.91 -15.78 27.69
CA GLN A 77 -15.01 -14.44 28.27
C GLN A 77 -13.97 -13.54 27.60
N GLY A 78 -14.46 -12.51 26.91
CA GLY A 78 -13.62 -11.45 26.35
C GLY A 78 -12.77 -10.76 27.43
N VAL A 79 -11.59 -10.26 27.04
CA VAL A 79 -10.69 -9.56 27.96
C VAL A 79 -10.92 -8.05 27.94
N ASP A 80 -10.55 -7.36 29.03
CA ASP A 80 -10.65 -5.91 29.13
C ASP A 80 -9.82 -5.19 28.04
N GLY A 81 -10.22 -3.98 27.66
CA GLY A 81 -9.66 -3.26 26.51
C GLY A 81 -8.15 -3.03 26.59
N ASN A 82 -7.61 -2.87 27.80
CA ASN A 82 -6.17 -2.74 28.04
C ASN A 82 -5.41 -4.05 27.79
N GLU A 83 -5.93 -5.15 28.34
CA GLU A 83 -5.33 -6.48 28.17
C GLU A 83 -5.44 -6.95 26.70
N ALA A 84 -6.57 -6.69 26.04
CA ALA A 84 -6.76 -6.91 24.61
C ALA A 84 -5.71 -6.16 23.77
N ALA A 85 -5.45 -4.89 24.09
CA ALA A 85 -4.47 -4.07 23.38
C ALA A 85 -3.05 -4.62 23.56
N ARG A 86 -2.70 -5.08 24.76
CA ARG A 86 -1.40 -5.68 25.06
C ARG A 86 -1.17 -7.00 24.35
N ARG A 87 -2.17 -7.89 24.34
CA ARG A 87 -2.13 -9.18 23.62
C ARG A 87 -2.01 -8.98 22.11
N THR A 88 -2.86 -8.12 21.57
CA THR A 88 -2.83 -7.77 20.14
C THR A 88 -1.48 -7.18 19.73
N PHE A 89 -0.95 -6.25 20.53
CA PHE A 89 0.37 -5.66 20.27
C PHE A 89 1.46 -6.73 20.26
N ARG A 90 1.52 -7.62 21.26
CA ARG A 90 2.51 -8.71 21.30
C ARG A 90 2.43 -9.64 20.09
N ARG A 91 1.22 -9.93 19.61
CA ARG A 91 1.01 -10.81 18.46
C ARG A 91 1.34 -10.14 17.13
N LEU A 92 1.02 -8.86 16.97
CA LEU A 92 1.15 -8.15 15.70
C LEU A 92 2.45 -7.37 15.55
N VAL A 93 3.17 -7.06 16.64
CA VAL A 93 4.41 -6.27 16.54
C VAL A 93 5.46 -6.96 15.69
N VAL A 94 5.64 -8.28 15.82
CA VAL A 94 6.62 -9.05 15.04
C VAL A 94 6.24 -9.12 13.56
N PRO A 95 5.07 -9.67 13.16
CA PRO A 95 4.71 -9.74 11.75
C PRO A 95 4.49 -8.35 11.12
N GLY A 96 3.94 -7.40 11.87
CA GLY A 96 3.70 -6.03 11.40
C GLY A 96 4.99 -5.24 11.18
N SER A 97 5.96 -5.34 12.10
CA SER A 97 7.27 -4.70 11.90
C SER A 97 8.05 -5.35 10.77
N LEU A 98 8.04 -6.67 10.65
CA LEU A 98 8.71 -7.37 9.54
C LEU A 98 8.15 -6.95 8.18
N ALA A 99 6.82 -6.82 8.05
CA ALA A 99 6.19 -6.31 6.84
C ALA A 99 6.66 -4.89 6.51
N LEU A 100 6.58 -3.95 7.46
CA LEU A 100 6.94 -2.55 7.24
C LEU A 100 8.45 -2.35 7.00
N ILE A 101 9.31 -3.16 7.65
CA ILE A 101 10.75 -3.15 7.40
C ILE A 101 11.05 -3.66 5.99
N SER A 102 10.38 -4.74 5.56
CA SER A 102 10.50 -5.26 4.20
C SER A 102 10.09 -4.22 3.16
N ASP A 103 8.98 -3.52 3.39
CA ASP A 103 8.53 -2.42 2.53
C ASP A 103 9.56 -1.28 2.48
N THR A 104 10.10 -0.91 3.64
CA THR A 104 11.15 0.13 3.74
C THR A 104 12.39 -0.27 2.94
N ILE A 105 12.85 -1.52 3.04
CA ILE A 105 13.97 -2.04 2.24
C ILE A 105 13.62 -1.98 0.75
N GLY A 106 12.40 -2.39 0.37
CA GLY A 106 11.90 -2.28 -1.00
C GLY A 106 12.00 -0.86 -1.54
N PHE A 107 11.47 0.14 -0.83
CA PHE A 107 11.60 1.55 -1.23
C PHE A 107 13.05 2.02 -1.24
N LEU A 108 13.89 1.57 -0.31
CA LEU A 108 15.30 1.95 -0.28
C LEU A 108 16.06 1.39 -1.49
N THR A 109 15.73 0.19 -1.97
CA THR A 109 16.35 -0.36 -3.20
C THR A 109 16.02 0.44 -4.44
N VAL A 110 14.86 1.12 -4.48
CA VAL A 110 14.46 2.01 -5.58
C VAL A 110 15.42 3.22 -5.70
N LEU A 111 16.11 3.61 -4.62
CA LEU A 111 17.14 4.67 -4.67
C LEU A 111 18.31 4.36 -5.60
N LEU A 112 18.56 3.07 -5.89
CA LEU A 112 19.63 2.66 -6.80
C LEU A 112 19.36 3.07 -8.25
N ILE A 113 18.10 3.41 -8.59
CA ILE A 113 17.72 3.88 -9.91
C ILE A 113 18.17 5.34 -10.05
N ALA A 114 19.05 5.62 -11.02
CA ALA A 114 19.63 6.94 -11.26
C ALA A 114 18.65 7.90 -11.98
N ILE A 115 17.46 8.09 -11.42
CA ILE A 115 16.43 9.02 -11.89
C ILE A 115 15.99 9.86 -10.68
N GLY A 116 16.26 11.17 -10.70
CA GLY A 116 16.09 12.06 -9.54
C GLY A 116 14.68 12.00 -8.93
N ILE A 117 13.64 12.04 -9.76
CA ILE A 117 12.24 11.96 -9.31
C ILE A 117 11.97 10.65 -8.55
N ILE A 118 12.49 9.53 -9.06
CA ILE A 118 12.30 8.21 -8.44
C ILE A 118 13.01 8.14 -7.08
N GLN A 119 14.21 8.73 -6.98
CA GLN A 119 14.97 8.79 -5.73
C GLN A 119 14.24 9.64 -4.68
N GLU A 120 13.73 10.81 -5.05
CA GLU A 120 12.96 11.68 -4.15
C GLU A 120 11.67 10.98 -3.66
N MET A 121 10.96 10.29 -4.56
CA MET A 121 9.79 9.48 -4.20
C MET A 121 10.14 8.35 -3.23
N ALA A 122 11.27 7.67 -3.44
CA ALA A 122 11.73 6.58 -2.58
C ALA A 122 12.14 7.05 -1.18
N ILE A 123 12.83 8.20 -1.05
CA ILE A 123 13.12 8.83 0.25
C ILE A 123 11.80 9.14 0.97
N THR A 124 10.85 9.73 0.24
CA THR A 124 9.55 10.12 0.76
C THR A 124 8.71 8.93 1.22
N ALA A 125 8.74 7.83 0.46
CA ALA A 125 8.04 6.60 0.80
C ALA A 125 8.65 5.95 2.05
N SER A 126 9.98 5.86 2.10
CA SER A 126 10.71 5.29 3.25
C SER A 126 10.43 6.05 4.55
N LEU A 127 10.42 7.38 4.48
CA LEU A 127 10.06 8.25 5.61
C LEU A 127 8.60 8.05 6.04
N GLY A 128 7.69 7.92 5.08
CA GLY A 128 6.28 7.64 5.36
C GLY A 128 6.07 6.29 6.05
N VAL A 129 6.73 5.23 5.58
CA VAL A 129 6.68 3.91 6.22
C VAL A 129 7.26 3.95 7.63
N ALA A 130 8.38 4.66 7.84
CA ALA A 130 8.93 4.86 9.18
C ALA A 130 7.91 5.53 10.12
N LEU A 131 7.18 6.54 9.65
CA LEU A 131 6.13 7.19 10.43
C LEU A 131 4.91 6.28 10.67
N ILE A 132 4.57 5.39 9.74
CA ILE A 132 3.54 4.34 9.96
C ILE A 132 3.97 3.41 11.10
N ILE A 133 5.25 3.04 11.18
CA ILE A 133 5.75 2.22 12.30
C ILE A 133 5.47 2.96 13.62
N PHE A 134 5.75 4.25 13.71
CA PHE A 134 5.44 5.01 14.94
C PHE A 134 3.94 5.18 15.19
N SER A 135 3.15 5.53 14.18
CA SER A 135 1.71 5.80 14.37
C SER A 135 0.93 4.50 14.61
N ASN A 136 1.07 3.52 13.74
CA ASN A 136 0.22 2.33 13.76
C ASN A 136 0.72 1.26 14.71
N LEU A 137 2.04 1.06 14.87
CA LEU A 137 2.53 0.07 15.82
C LEU A 137 2.49 0.60 17.25
N ILE A 138 2.69 1.90 17.51
CA ILE A 138 2.79 2.44 18.87
C ILE A 138 1.56 3.25 19.27
N LEU A 139 1.22 4.31 18.52
CA LEU A 139 0.14 5.22 18.91
C LEU A 139 -1.24 4.54 18.87
N LEU A 140 -1.50 3.69 17.87
CA LEU A 140 -2.79 3.02 17.72
C LEU A 140 -3.12 2.05 18.88
N PRO A 141 -2.25 1.12 19.32
CA PRO A 141 -2.55 0.26 20.46
C PRO A 141 -2.70 1.05 21.77
N ILE A 142 -1.93 2.13 21.95
CA ILE A 142 -2.09 3.04 23.10
C ILE A 142 -3.49 3.64 23.08
N LEU A 143 -3.94 4.16 21.93
CA LEU A 143 -5.27 4.74 21.81
C LEU A 143 -6.37 3.70 22.04
N LEU A 144 -6.19 2.48 21.53
CA LEU A 144 -7.11 1.35 21.75
C LEU A 144 -7.19 0.94 23.23
N SER A 145 -6.12 1.07 24.00
CA SER A 145 -6.14 0.77 25.44
C SER A 145 -7.07 1.67 26.25
N PHE A 146 -7.42 2.85 25.74
CA PHE A 146 -8.37 3.78 26.36
C PHE A 146 -9.82 3.57 25.89
N VAL A 147 -10.04 2.78 24.83
CA VAL A 147 -11.38 2.52 24.32
C VAL A 147 -12.06 1.47 25.20
N LYS A 148 -13.15 1.87 25.86
CA LYS A 148 -14.01 0.99 26.64
C LYS A 148 -15.32 0.76 25.92
N PHE A 149 -15.76 -0.50 25.83
CA PHE A 149 -17.10 -0.83 25.34
C PHE A 149 -18.10 -0.84 26.50
N LYS A 150 -19.26 -0.23 26.30
CA LYS A 150 -20.38 -0.30 27.25
C LYS A 150 -21.16 -1.61 27.13
N ASP A 151 -21.42 -2.07 25.90
CA ASP A 151 -22.22 -3.27 25.62
C ASP A 151 -21.46 -4.25 24.72
N VAL A 152 -20.62 -5.10 25.32
CA VAL A 152 -19.80 -6.08 24.59
C VAL A 152 -20.68 -7.17 23.95
N ASP A 153 -21.72 -7.61 24.64
CA ASP A 153 -22.59 -8.69 24.16
C ASP A 153 -23.46 -8.29 22.96
N ALA A 154 -24.00 -7.06 22.97
CA ALA A 154 -24.75 -6.53 21.83
C ALA A 154 -23.86 -6.36 20.58
N TYR A 155 -22.59 -5.97 20.78
CA TYR A 155 -21.61 -5.90 19.70
C TYR A 155 -21.23 -7.29 19.17
N ARG A 156 -21.11 -8.29 20.06
CA ARG A 156 -20.86 -9.69 19.68
C ARG A 156 -21.96 -10.23 18.78
N GLU A 157 -23.23 -10.04 19.18
CA GLU A 157 -24.38 -10.53 18.41
C GLU A 157 -24.46 -9.86 17.02
N ASN A 158 -24.23 -8.55 16.93
CA ASN A 158 -24.22 -7.85 15.64
C ASN A 158 -23.08 -8.32 14.73
N ARG A 159 -21.91 -8.62 15.31
CA ARG A 159 -20.77 -9.12 14.54
C ARG A 159 -21.02 -10.55 14.03
N GLN A 160 -21.53 -11.43 14.88
CA GLN A 160 -21.90 -12.80 14.50
C GLN A 160 -22.93 -12.80 13.36
N LYS A 161 -23.97 -11.95 13.44
CA LYS A 161 -24.95 -11.77 12.34
C LYS A 161 -24.31 -11.32 11.03
N GLY A 162 -23.23 -10.52 11.10
CA GLY A 162 -22.47 -10.08 9.93
C GLY A 162 -21.60 -11.21 9.35
N GLU A 163 -20.93 -11.96 10.22
CA GLU A 163 -20.10 -13.11 9.86
C GLU A 163 -20.96 -14.23 9.25
N ASP A 164 -22.11 -14.56 9.84
CA ASP A 164 -23.06 -15.58 9.34
C ASP A 164 -23.61 -15.23 7.94
N LYS A 165 -23.86 -13.95 7.66
CA LYS A 165 -24.30 -13.50 6.33
C LYS A 165 -23.24 -13.75 5.26
N LEU A 166 -21.97 -13.59 5.62
CA LEU A 166 -20.85 -13.77 4.70
C LEU A 166 -20.30 -15.20 4.71
N ASP A 167 -20.64 -16.01 5.71
CA ASP A 167 -20.13 -17.38 5.88
C ASP A 167 -20.43 -18.26 4.66
N GLY A 168 -21.63 -18.13 4.06
CA GLY A 168 -21.96 -18.82 2.82
C GLY A 168 -21.02 -18.47 1.65
N ILE A 169 -20.64 -17.20 1.53
CA ILE A 169 -19.70 -16.71 0.51
C ILE A 169 -18.29 -17.22 0.83
N TRP A 170 -17.84 -17.11 2.09
CA TRP A 170 -16.53 -17.57 2.53
C TRP A 170 -16.34 -19.08 2.38
N ARG A 171 -17.37 -19.89 2.70
CA ARG A 171 -17.38 -21.34 2.46
C ARG A 171 -17.30 -21.67 0.98
N SER A 172 -17.98 -20.90 0.12
CA SER A 172 -17.88 -21.07 -1.33
C SER A 172 -16.46 -20.77 -1.82
N LEU A 173 -15.88 -19.64 -1.40
CA LEU A 173 -14.49 -19.27 -1.72
C LEU A 173 -13.47 -20.28 -1.18
N SER A 174 -13.63 -20.80 0.04
CA SER A 174 -12.71 -21.77 0.62
C SER A 174 -12.70 -23.09 -0.14
N THR A 175 -13.79 -23.43 -0.83
CA THR A 175 -13.80 -24.60 -1.70
C THR A 175 -12.84 -24.48 -2.89
N LEU A 176 -12.50 -23.26 -3.35
CA LEU A 176 -11.52 -23.04 -4.41
C LEU A 176 -10.10 -23.45 -3.98
N THR A 177 -9.83 -23.43 -2.66
CA THR A 177 -8.55 -23.85 -2.07
C THR A 177 -8.45 -25.38 -1.92
N THR A 178 -9.51 -26.14 -2.21
CA THR A 178 -9.47 -27.62 -2.12
C THR A 178 -8.72 -28.24 -3.29
N ARG A 179 -8.00 -29.34 -3.06
CA ARG A 179 -7.08 -29.97 -4.05
C ARG A 179 -7.69 -30.18 -5.44
N LYS A 180 -8.98 -30.50 -5.55
CA LYS A 180 -9.65 -30.71 -6.85
C LYS A 180 -9.95 -29.41 -7.60
N ARG A 181 -10.23 -28.31 -6.89
CA ARG A 181 -10.59 -27.00 -7.47
C ARG A 181 -9.39 -26.04 -7.53
N ALA A 182 -8.37 -26.25 -6.71
CA ALA A 182 -7.14 -25.47 -6.73
C ALA A 182 -6.28 -25.74 -7.97
N VAL A 183 -6.29 -26.98 -8.49
CA VAL A 183 -5.54 -27.35 -9.70
C VAL A 183 -5.91 -26.50 -10.92
N PRO A 184 -7.20 -26.36 -11.31
CA PRO A 184 -7.55 -25.50 -12.45
C PRO A 184 -7.23 -24.03 -12.19
N VAL A 185 -7.38 -23.54 -10.95
CA VAL A 185 -7.00 -22.15 -10.60
C VAL A 185 -5.51 -21.92 -10.82
N LEU A 186 -4.66 -22.83 -10.32
CA LEU A 186 -3.21 -22.75 -10.53
C LEU A 186 -2.84 -22.84 -12.02
N LEU A 187 -3.50 -23.71 -12.77
CA LEU A 187 -3.25 -23.86 -14.21
C LEU A 187 -3.60 -22.56 -14.94
N ILE A 188 -4.75 -21.94 -14.63
CA ILE A 188 -5.13 -20.63 -15.16
C ILE A 188 -4.10 -19.56 -14.76
N SER A 189 -3.66 -19.52 -13.51
CA SER A 189 -2.63 -18.57 -13.06
C SER A 189 -1.31 -18.73 -13.82
N VAL A 190 -0.87 -19.97 -14.08
CA VAL A 190 0.34 -20.25 -14.88
C VAL A 190 0.15 -19.83 -16.33
N VAL A 191 -1.01 -20.09 -16.93
CA VAL A 191 -1.32 -19.65 -18.30
C VAL A 191 -1.34 -18.13 -18.40
N LEU A 192 -1.97 -17.44 -17.44
CA LEU A 192 -1.99 -15.98 -17.39
C LEU A 192 -0.59 -15.40 -17.16
N ALA A 193 0.24 -16.03 -16.32
CA ALA A 193 1.63 -15.62 -16.12
C ALA A 193 2.45 -15.80 -17.41
N GLY A 194 2.31 -16.94 -18.10
CA GLY A 194 2.96 -17.19 -19.38
C GLY A 194 2.51 -16.21 -20.47
N TRP A 195 1.22 -15.90 -20.54
CA TRP A 195 0.68 -14.87 -21.43
C TRP A 195 1.27 -13.50 -21.10
N GLY A 196 1.33 -13.12 -19.82
CA GLY A 196 1.89 -11.86 -19.36
C GLY A 196 3.37 -11.70 -19.75
N LEU A 197 4.16 -12.77 -19.61
CA LEU A 197 5.56 -12.79 -20.06
C LEU A 197 5.68 -12.64 -21.57
N TYR A 198 4.84 -13.34 -22.35
CA TYR A 198 4.83 -13.23 -23.80
C TYR A 198 4.46 -11.83 -24.28
N LYS A 199 3.42 -11.23 -23.70
CA LYS A 199 2.97 -9.87 -24.06
C LYS A 199 3.83 -8.76 -23.49
N GLY A 200 4.62 -9.02 -22.45
CA GLY A 200 5.52 -8.05 -21.84
C GLY A 200 6.60 -7.55 -22.81
N SER A 201 6.98 -8.36 -23.80
CA SER A 201 7.95 -7.96 -24.85
C SER A 201 7.40 -6.93 -25.85
N ASP A 202 6.07 -6.83 -25.98
CA ASP A 202 5.41 -5.85 -26.86
C ASP A 202 5.19 -4.50 -26.15
N LEU A 203 5.67 -4.33 -24.91
CA LEU A 203 5.51 -3.08 -24.17
C LEU A 203 6.30 -1.97 -24.84
N GLN A 204 5.59 -1.01 -25.42
CA GLN A 204 6.18 0.16 -26.05
C GLN A 204 6.71 1.10 -24.96
N ILE A 205 7.96 1.56 -25.12
CA ILE A 205 8.66 2.45 -24.18
C ILE A 205 8.86 3.79 -24.88
N GLY A 206 8.39 4.87 -24.25
CA GLY A 206 8.44 6.24 -24.78
C GLY A 206 7.04 6.82 -25.00
N ASP A 207 6.97 7.96 -25.68
CA ASP A 207 5.72 8.66 -25.93
C ASP A 207 4.92 7.98 -27.06
N LEU A 208 3.82 7.33 -26.70
CA LEU A 208 2.98 6.56 -27.64
C LEU A 208 2.12 7.46 -28.53
N GLN A 209 2.03 8.74 -28.22
CA GLN A 209 1.09 9.69 -28.81
C GLN A 209 1.85 10.93 -29.29
N SER A 210 1.44 11.51 -30.42
CA SER A 210 2.01 12.78 -30.88
C SER A 210 1.62 13.92 -29.95
N GLY A 211 2.63 14.55 -29.35
CA GLY A 211 2.47 15.55 -28.31
C GLY A 211 3.04 15.06 -26.99
N VAL A 212 2.57 15.65 -25.89
CA VAL A 212 3.03 15.36 -24.52
C VAL A 212 1.94 14.50 -23.85
N PRO A 213 2.23 13.26 -23.44
CA PRO A 213 1.22 12.31 -22.92
C PRO A 213 0.63 12.72 -21.56
N GLU A 214 1.27 13.64 -20.84
CA GLU A 214 0.76 14.23 -19.59
C GLU A 214 -0.51 15.07 -19.83
N LEU A 215 -0.75 15.51 -21.06
CA LEU A 215 -1.93 16.26 -21.45
C LEU A 215 -2.95 15.35 -22.15
N ARG A 216 -4.23 15.73 -22.04
CA ARG A 216 -5.30 15.05 -22.80
C ARG A 216 -4.99 15.08 -24.29
N GLU A 217 -5.42 14.06 -25.00
CA GLU A 217 -5.17 13.93 -26.44
C GLU A 217 -5.71 15.14 -27.23
N ASP A 218 -6.85 15.70 -26.81
CA ASP A 218 -7.54 16.86 -27.40
C ASP A 218 -7.03 18.22 -26.87
N ALA A 219 -6.03 18.22 -25.97
CA ALA A 219 -5.47 19.46 -25.46
C ALA A 219 -4.90 20.30 -26.61
N ARG A 220 -5.11 21.62 -26.54
CA ARG A 220 -4.67 22.57 -27.57
C ARG A 220 -3.19 22.37 -27.95
N TYR A 221 -2.32 22.13 -26.97
CA TYR A 221 -0.91 21.84 -27.22
C TYR A 221 -0.70 20.60 -28.10
N ASN A 222 -1.37 19.48 -27.79
CA ASN A 222 -1.26 18.24 -28.55
C ASN A 222 -1.87 18.37 -29.95
N VAL A 223 -2.97 19.12 -30.09
CA VAL A 223 -3.58 19.46 -31.39
C VAL A 223 -2.64 20.33 -32.22
N ASP A 224 -2.12 21.41 -31.65
CA ASP A 224 -1.23 22.35 -32.32
C ASP A 224 0.09 21.65 -32.71
N SER A 225 0.66 20.82 -31.84
CA SER A 225 1.88 20.04 -32.11
C SER A 225 1.68 19.04 -33.26
N ARG A 226 0.54 18.35 -33.32
CA ARG A 226 0.19 17.50 -34.48
C ARG A 226 0.05 18.31 -35.76
N VAL A 227 -0.61 19.47 -35.72
CA VAL A 227 -0.76 20.33 -36.90
C VAL A 227 0.60 20.81 -37.39
N ILE A 228 1.48 21.27 -36.50
CA ILE A 228 2.83 21.72 -36.85
C ILE A 228 3.64 20.58 -37.46
N THR A 229 3.69 19.43 -36.79
CA THR A 229 4.43 18.25 -37.27
C THR A 229 3.91 17.74 -38.62
N SER A 230 2.60 17.85 -38.88
CA SER A 230 2.00 17.45 -40.17
C SER A 230 2.23 18.43 -41.32
N LYS A 231 2.42 19.72 -41.03
CA LYS A 231 2.49 20.80 -42.04
C LYS A 231 3.89 21.33 -42.30
N PHE A 232 4.84 21.12 -41.38
CA PHE A 232 6.21 21.61 -41.52
C PHE A 232 7.19 20.44 -41.52
N ALA A 233 8.15 20.46 -42.46
CA ALA A 233 9.15 19.39 -42.61
C ALA A 233 10.23 19.38 -41.52
N ILE A 234 10.36 20.50 -40.78
CA ILE A 234 11.18 20.58 -39.57
C ILE A 234 10.23 20.29 -38.42
N GLY A 235 10.30 19.08 -37.87
CA GLY A 235 9.52 18.70 -36.69
C GLY A 235 9.87 19.57 -35.47
N VAL A 236 9.09 19.43 -34.41
CA VAL A 236 9.36 20.10 -33.12
C VAL A 236 10.62 19.55 -32.43
N ASP A 237 10.98 18.30 -32.70
CA ASP A 237 12.14 17.63 -32.13
C ASP A 237 13.35 17.73 -33.06
N VAL A 238 14.34 18.55 -32.69
CA VAL A 238 15.58 18.75 -33.46
C VAL A 238 16.74 18.01 -32.80
N LEU A 239 17.37 17.09 -33.54
CA LEU A 239 18.61 16.45 -33.10
C LEU A 239 19.76 17.46 -33.16
N SER A 240 20.22 17.92 -31.99
CA SER A 240 21.38 18.80 -31.87
C SER A 240 22.65 17.99 -31.60
N VAL A 241 23.67 18.15 -32.44
CA VAL A 241 24.99 17.54 -32.25
C VAL A 241 25.94 18.63 -31.77
N ILE A 242 26.41 18.52 -30.53
CA ILE A 242 27.37 19.45 -29.94
C ILE A 242 28.74 18.76 -29.93
N VAL A 243 29.72 19.37 -30.61
CA VAL A 243 31.09 18.85 -30.67
C VAL A 243 31.98 19.70 -29.77
N ALA A 244 32.58 19.07 -28.76
CA ALA A 244 33.62 19.70 -27.95
C ALA A 244 34.95 19.67 -28.72
N ALA A 245 35.55 20.83 -28.95
CA ALA A 245 36.83 20.97 -29.62
C ALA A 245 37.87 21.64 -28.68
N PRO A 246 39.17 21.36 -28.83
CA PRO A 246 40.21 22.02 -28.05
C PRO A 246 40.22 23.55 -28.27
N GLN A 247 40.83 24.30 -27.34
CA GLN A 247 41.06 25.73 -27.53
C GLN A 247 41.79 25.95 -28.87
N ASP A 248 41.33 26.92 -29.65
CA ASP A 248 41.84 27.28 -30.98
C ASP A 248 41.52 26.32 -32.15
N ALA A 249 40.53 25.43 -32.01
CA ALA A 249 40.11 24.53 -33.11
C ALA A 249 39.41 25.24 -34.30
N CYS A 250 39.06 26.52 -34.17
CA CYS A 250 38.39 27.33 -35.21
C CYS A 250 39.25 28.52 -35.69
N ILE A 251 40.60 28.38 -35.67
CA ILE A 251 41.52 29.33 -36.30
C ILE A 251 41.93 28.81 -37.69
#